data_AF-A0A117I0B5-F1
#
_entry.id   AF-A0A117I0B5-F1
#
_cell.length_a   1.000
_cell.length_b   1.000
_cell.length_c   1.000
_cell.angle_alpha   90.00
_cell.angle_beta   90.00
_cell.angle_gamma   90.00
#
_symmetry.space_group_name_H-M   'P 1'
#
loop_
_entity.id
_entity.type
_entity.pdbx_description
1 polymer ?
#
loop_
_entity_poly.entity_id
_entity_poly.type
_entity_poly.pdbx_seq_one_letter_code
_entity_poly.pdbx_strand_id
1 'polypeptide(L)'
;MKLNLLRNGLSSLEFGVAYYNKYLSVPNQYDEENSGFIKLAVICIQNAVEILFKKILSDTNELLIYKNLSDSELLESISWKLNHDFKISLDEILITSDSNIRTIDYSECIDRAKIIFEIEEKDSLVLKKMGYIRNKVTHFGIEKAIDFHDVLGIVNRTLDFIIEFFYPRFQKEGKEHPMDYLYESVLDVIELGQEVEEDIWGAYFNVEFEYLNNVIRSLGDDSEFKEYLEEHSIEYDLEIGKHIDERLFQINLSTKEDIVEIYSYNLPEINLTVLSNQLNEIVAIIDHAQNATIDQRKLIYVLTKKESSDNLDFIYGAKWKKGNSSIVKTIDKPSIIEIIRLNL
;
A
#
# COMPACT_ATOMS: atom_id res chain seq x y z
N MET A 1 -37.58 -0.47 3.07
CA MET A 1 -36.26 -0.67 2.43
C MET A 1 -35.45 -1.58 3.34
N LYS A 2 -34.86 -2.67 2.83
CA LYS A 2 -33.98 -3.55 3.62
C LYS A 2 -32.56 -3.43 3.06
N LEU A 3 -31.61 -3.01 3.90
CA LEU A 3 -30.19 -3.00 3.57
C LEU A 3 -29.57 -4.25 4.18
N ASN A 4 -29.51 -5.33 3.41
CA ASN A 4 -28.78 -6.53 3.84
C ASN A 4 -27.26 -6.25 3.83
N LEU A 5 -26.49 -7.14 4.45
CA LEU A 5 -25.04 -6.96 4.60
C LEU A 5 -24.36 -6.64 3.27
N LEU A 6 -24.61 -7.43 2.21
CA LEU A 6 -23.95 -7.24 0.92
C LEU A 6 -24.27 -5.85 0.34
N ARG A 7 -25.55 -5.48 0.23
CA ARG A 7 -25.94 -4.17 -0.33
C ARG A 7 -25.41 -3.00 0.50
N ASN A 8 -25.36 -3.15 1.83
CA ASN A 8 -24.84 -2.10 2.72
C ASN A 8 -23.31 -1.93 2.57
N GLY A 9 -22.59 -3.03 2.42
CA GLY A 9 -21.15 -3.02 2.15
C GLY A 9 -20.82 -2.37 0.80
N LEU A 10 -21.54 -2.77 -0.26
CA LEU A 10 -21.35 -2.22 -1.60
C LEU A 10 -21.73 -0.74 -1.71
N SER A 11 -22.81 -0.32 -1.06
CA SER A 11 -23.17 1.10 -1.00
C SER A 11 -22.12 1.93 -0.24
N SER A 12 -21.53 1.38 0.83
CA SER A 12 -20.43 2.04 1.54
C SER A 12 -19.19 2.16 0.67
N LEU A 13 -18.88 1.14 -0.12
CA LEU A 13 -17.77 1.17 -1.07
C LEU A 13 -18.00 2.22 -2.15
N GLU A 14 -19.19 2.25 -2.76
CA GLU A 14 -19.58 3.23 -3.77
C GLU A 14 -19.37 4.68 -3.29
N PHE A 15 -19.86 5.01 -2.08
CA PHE A 15 -19.62 6.32 -1.49
C PHE A 15 -18.13 6.57 -1.22
N GLY A 16 -17.42 5.55 -0.72
CA GLY A 16 -15.99 5.62 -0.46
C GLY A 16 -15.18 5.98 -1.69
N VAL A 17 -15.40 5.25 -2.79
CA VAL A 17 -14.78 5.46 -4.11
C VAL A 17 -15.15 6.83 -4.65
N ALA A 18 -16.41 7.23 -4.58
CA ALA A 18 -16.85 8.54 -5.08
C ALA A 18 -16.18 9.70 -4.32
N TYR A 19 -16.08 9.63 -2.99
CA TYR A 19 -15.37 10.64 -2.20
C TYR A 19 -13.87 10.63 -2.45
N TYR A 20 -13.29 9.44 -2.63
CA TYR A 20 -11.86 9.34 -2.89
C TYR A 20 -11.51 9.90 -4.26
N ASN A 21 -12.24 9.53 -5.31
CA ASN A 21 -12.10 10.12 -6.64
C ASN A 21 -12.20 11.65 -6.61
N LYS A 22 -13.20 12.16 -5.88
CA LYS A 22 -13.37 13.61 -5.72
C LYS A 22 -12.17 14.25 -5.01
N TYR A 23 -11.59 13.60 -4.02
CA TYR A 23 -10.39 14.07 -3.35
C TYR A 23 -9.19 14.12 -4.31
N LEU A 24 -9.00 13.09 -5.13
CA LEU A 24 -7.90 13.03 -6.11
C LEU A 24 -8.09 14.05 -7.24
N SER A 25 -9.32 14.41 -7.58
CA SER A 25 -9.65 15.30 -8.69
C SER A 25 -9.69 16.79 -8.33
N VAL A 26 -9.56 17.18 -7.05
CA VAL A 26 -9.61 18.62 -6.70
C VAL A 26 -8.28 19.31 -7.04
N PRO A 27 -8.31 20.56 -7.57
CA PRO A 27 -7.09 21.27 -7.96
C PRO A 27 -6.08 21.52 -6.83
N ASN A 28 -6.56 21.59 -5.59
CA ASN A 28 -5.73 21.68 -4.40
C ASN A 28 -6.28 20.78 -3.29
N GLN A 29 -5.82 19.53 -3.29
CA GLN A 29 -6.16 18.53 -2.28
C GLN A 29 -5.70 18.87 -0.86
N TYR A 30 -4.78 19.83 -0.72
CA TYR A 30 -4.27 20.31 0.56
C TYR A 30 -5.09 21.46 1.16
N ASP A 31 -6.13 21.93 0.46
CA ASP A 31 -7.06 22.90 1.03
C ASP A 31 -7.83 22.30 2.23
N GLU A 32 -8.03 23.06 3.29
CA GLU A 32 -8.83 22.61 4.46
C GLU A 32 -10.27 22.34 4.05
N GLU A 33 -10.79 23.11 3.10
CA GLU A 33 -12.15 22.93 2.58
C GLU A 33 -12.34 21.57 1.89
N ASN A 34 -11.25 20.98 1.35
CA ASN A 34 -11.27 19.70 0.64
C ASN A 34 -10.96 18.49 1.54
N SER A 35 -10.48 18.71 2.76
CA SER A 35 -10.10 17.64 3.71
C SER A 35 -11.28 16.73 4.11
N GLY A 36 -12.52 17.21 3.95
CA GLY A 36 -13.72 16.42 4.16
C GLY A 36 -13.83 15.21 3.22
N PHE A 37 -13.33 15.30 1.98
CA PHE A 37 -13.45 14.21 1.02
C PHE A 37 -12.61 12.99 1.40
N ILE A 38 -11.33 13.16 1.74
CA ILE A 38 -10.49 12.04 2.18
C ILE A 38 -10.99 11.44 3.50
N LYS A 39 -11.48 12.27 4.43
CA LYS A 39 -12.06 11.80 5.68
C LYS A 39 -13.28 10.90 5.43
N LEU A 40 -14.20 11.33 4.57
CA LEU A 40 -15.38 10.56 4.22
C LEU A 40 -15.03 9.29 3.44
N ALA A 41 -14.07 9.37 2.52
CA ALA A 41 -13.55 8.21 1.80
C ALA A 41 -13.03 7.14 2.76
N VAL A 42 -12.15 7.52 3.70
CA VAL A 42 -11.60 6.60 4.72
C VAL A 42 -12.70 5.94 5.55
N ILE A 43 -13.67 6.72 6.04
CA ILE A 43 -14.78 6.18 6.85
C ILE A 43 -15.60 5.18 6.04
N CYS A 44 -15.98 5.55 4.82
CA CYS A 44 -16.82 4.74 3.96
C CYS A 44 -16.12 3.45 3.50
N ILE A 45 -14.85 3.51 3.10
CA ILE A 45 -14.07 2.33 2.67
C ILE A 45 -13.83 1.38 3.85
N GLN A 46 -13.44 1.91 5.02
CA GLN A 46 -13.27 1.06 6.21
C GLN A 46 -14.58 0.36 6.60
N ASN A 47 -15.70 1.08 6.54
CA ASN A 47 -17.02 0.51 6.81
C ASN A 47 -17.42 -0.55 5.76
N ALA A 48 -17.09 -0.32 4.48
CA ALA A 48 -17.31 -1.30 3.43
C ALA A 48 -16.57 -2.60 3.74
N VAL A 49 -15.27 -2.53 4.04
CA VAL A 49 -14.46 -3.70 4.42
C VAL A 49 -15.08 -4.45 5.62
N GLU A 50 -15.49 -3.74 6.67
CA GLU A 50 -16.13 -4.35 7.84
C GLU A 50 -17.37 -5.16 7.45
N ILE A 51 -18.27 -4.55 6.67
CA ILE A 51 -19.54 -5.16 6.30
C ILE A 51 -19.34 -6.31 5.30
N LEU A 52 -18.42 -6.16 4.33
CA LEU A 52 -18.10 -7.22 3.37
C LEU A 52 -17.46 -8.43 4.06
N PHE A 53 -16.59 -8.22 5.06
CA PHE A 53 -16.10 -9.31 5.90
C PHE A 53 -17.23 -10.00 6.66
N LYS A 54 -18.12 -9.23 7.32
CA LYS A 54 -19.30 -9.82 7.97
C LYS A 54 -20.13 -10.62 6.98
N LYS A 55 -20.27 -10.16 5.74
CA LYS A 55 -21.01 -10.88 4.71
C LYS A 55 -20.38 -12.25 4.42
N ILE A 56 -19.08 -12.31 4.11
CA ILE A 56 -18.43 -13.60 3.79
C ILE A 56 -18.32 -14.54 5.00
N LEU A 57 -18.14 -13.97 6.20
CA LEU A 57 -18.17 -14.74 7.45
C LEU A 57 -19.55 -15.35 7.67
N SER A 58 -20.61 -14.56 7.49
CA SER A 58 -22.00 -15.04 7.62
C SER A 58 -22.38 -16.10 6.58
N ASP A 59 -21.84 -15.99 5.35
CA ASP A 59 -22.03 -17.00 4.31
C ASP A 59 -21.33 -18.33 4.64
N THR A 60 -20.23 -18.28 5.41
CA THR A 60 -19.53 -19.48 5.91
C THR A 60 -20.27 -20.08 7.09
N ASN A 61 -20.62 -19.25 8.07
CA ASN A 61 -21.44 -19.62 9.21
C ASN A 61 -22.04 -18.34 9.81
N GLU A 62 -23.37 -18.28 9.86
CA GLU A 62 -24.13 -17.10 10.30
C GLU A 62 -23.75 -16.63 11.71
N LEU A 63 -23.27 -17.52 12.58
CA LEU A 63 -22.90 -17.18 13.95
C LEU A 63 -21.58 -16.40 14.07
N LEU A 64 -20.75 -16.39 13.01
CA LEU A 64 -19.42 -15.79 13.03
C LEU A 64 -19.42 -14.26 13.09
N ILE A 65 -20.57 -13.61 12.97
CA ILE A 65 -20.65 -12.14 13.00
C ILE A 65 -21.16 -11.57 14.32
N TYR A 66 -21.56 -12.42 15.28
CA TYR A 66 -22.10 -11.97 16.56
C TYR A 66 -21.06 -11.96 17.66
N LYS A 67 -21.15 -10.96 18.53
CA LYS A 67 -20.21 -10.76 19.64
C LYS A 67 -20.50 -11.67 20.82
N ASN A 68 -21.78 -11.90 21.14
CA ASN A 68 -22.21 -12.74 22.25
C ASN A 68 -23.18 -13.82 21.75
N LEU A 69 -22.70 -15.08 21.68
CA LEU A 69 -23.52 -16.21 21.27
C LEU A 69 -24.50 -16.68 22.35
N SER A 70 -24.35 -16.19 23.58
CA SER A 70 -25.28 -16.45 24.70
C SER A 70 -26.35 -15.37 24.85
N ASP A 71 -26.47 -14.45 23.89
CA ASP A 71 -27.52 -13.44 23.87
C ASP A 71 -28.90 -14.11 23.68
N SER A 72 -29.86 -13.77 24.54
CA SER A 72 -31.18 -14.41 24.53
C SER A 72 -31.98 -14.11 23.26
N GLU A 73 -31.92 -12.88 22.74
CA GLU A 73 -32.63 -12.51 21.50
C GLU A 73 -32.05 -13.25 20.30
N LEU A 74 -30.72 -13.43 20.28
CA LEU A 74 -30.03 -14.21 19.27
C LEU A 74 -30.43 -15.69 19.33
N LEU A 75 -30.41 -16.29 20.53
CA LEU A 75 -30.79 -17.69 20.72
C LEU A 75 -32.27 -17.95 20.39
N GLU A 76 -33.16 -17.02 20.73
CA GLU A 76 -34.57 -17.07 20.33
C GLU A 76 -34.73 -17.04 18.80
N SER A 77 -33.98 -16.16 18.12
CA SER A 77 -34.00 -16.06 16.66
C SER A 77 -33.45 -17.31 15.96
N ILE A 78 -32.39 -17.89 16.52
CA ILE A 78 -31.84 -19.18 16.06
C ILE A 78 -32.87 -20.30 16.25
N SER A 79 -33.46 -20.40 17.44
CA SER A 79 -34.50 -21.38 17.76
C SER A 79 -35.70 -21.23 16.81
N TRP A 80 -36.14 -19.99 16.58
CA TRP A 80 -37.23 -19.68 15.67
C TRP A 80 -36.93 -20.14 14.25
N LYS A 81 -35.73 -19.84 13.72
CA LYS A 81 -35.29 -20.28 12.39
C LYS A 81 -35.26 -21.81 12.27
N LEU A 82 -34.70 -22.50 13.27
CA LEU A 82 -34.61 -23.97 13.29
C LEU A 82 -35.99 -24.64 13.30
N ASN A 83 -36.95 -24.06 14.03
CA ASN A 83 -38.30 -24.62 14.16
C ASN A 83 -39.18 -24.41 12.92
N HIS A 84 -38.82 -23.48 12.02
CA HIS A 84 -39.64 -23.12 10.86
C HIS A 84 -38.99 -23.41 9.50
N ASP A 85 -37.79 -24.04 9.49
CA ASP A 85 -37.03 -24.42 8.29
C ASP A 85 -36.93 -23.30 7.22
N PHE A 86 -36.74 -22.06 7.68
CA PHE A 86 -36.61 -20.93 6.77
C PHE A 86 -35.23 -20.92 6.11
N LYS A 87 -35.21 -20.84 4.78
CA LYS A 87 -34.00 -20.56 3.97
C LYS A 87 -33.51 -19.11 4.06
N ILE A 88 -34.08 -18.32 4.96
CA ILE A 88 -33.75 -16.91 5.19
C ILE A 88 -32.53 -16.86 6.12
N SER A 89 -31.59 -15.96 5.85
CA SER A 89 -30.39 -15.84 6.68
C SER A 89 -30.72 -15.24 8.06
N LEU A 90 -29.93 -15.57 9.10
CA LEU A 90 -30.19 -15.07 10.45
C LEU A 90 -30.12 -13.54 10.53
N ASP A 91 -29.20 -12.89 9.80
CA ASP A 91 -29.16 -11.42 9.73
C ASP A 91 -30.45 -10.82 9.16
N GLU A 92 -31.08 -11.45 8.17
CA GLU A 92 -32.36 -10.99 7.62
C GLU A 92 -33.53 -11.12 8.61
N ILE A 93 -33.51 -12.14 9.45
CA ILE A 93 -34.46 -12.32 10.55
C ILE A 93 -34.30 -11.18 11.56
N LEU A 94 -33.05 -10.95 12.00
CA LEU A 94 -32.72 -9.93 13.00
C LEU A 94 -33.03 -8.50 12.54
N ILE A 95 -32.80 -8.19 11.26
CA ILE A 95 -33.20 -6.91 10.65
C ILE A 95 -34.71 -6.71 10.71
N THR A 96 -35.48 -7.81 10.56
CA THR A 96 -36.94 -7.74 10.53
C THR A 96 -37.55 -7.65 11.93
N SER A 97 -36.87 -8.18 12.95
CA SER A 97 -37.30 -8.16 14.35
C SER A 97 -36.85 -6.93 15.14
N ASP A 98 -36.08 -6.02 14.55
CA ASP A 98 -35.52 -4.81 15.21
C ASP A 98 -34.74 -5.14 16.49
N SER A 99 -34.03 -6.29 16.49
CA SER A 99 -33.28 -6.78 17.65
C SER A 99 -32.02 -5.97 17.91
N ASN A 100 -31.66 -5.75 19.18
CA ASN A 100 -30.46 -4.96 19.55
C ASN A 100 -29.22 -5.85 19.73
N ILE A 101 -28.99 -6.74 18.78
CA ILE A 101 -27.89 -7.71 18.83
C ILE A 101 -26.60 -7.05 18.32
N ARG A 102 -25.55 -7.14 19.15
CA ARG A 102 -24.23 -6.60 18.80
C ARG A 102 -23.47 -7.55 17.89
N THR A 103 -23.01 -7.01 16.77
CA THR A 103 -22.05 -7.71 15.90
C THR A 103 -20.62 -7.48 16.37
N ILE A 104 -19.71 -8.31 15.86
CA ILE A 104 -18.27 -8.13 16.03
C ILE A 104 -17.81 -6.80 15.43
N ASP A 105 -16.73 -6.24 15.95
CA ASP A 105 -16.15 -4.99 15.43
C ASP A 105 -15.18 -5.25 14.25
N TYR A 106 -14.66 -4.18 13.66
CA TYR A 106 -13.74 -4.24 12.53
C TYR A 106 -12.48 -5.09 12.78
N SER A 107 -11.86 -4.95 13.95
CA SER A 107 -10.62 -5.68 14.24
C SER A 107 -10.90 -7.17 14.36
N GLU A 108 -12.01 -7.50 15.04
CA GLU A 108 -12.47 -8.87 15.18
C GLU A 108 -12.92 -9.48 13.83
N CYS A 109 -13.47 -8.69 12.91
CA CYS A 109 -13.76 -9.13 11.54
C CYS A 109 -12.48 -9.56 10.82
N ILE A 110 -11.44 -8.73 10.85
CA ILE A 110 -10.15 -9.03 10.20
C ILE A 110 -9.51 -10.26 10.82
N ASP A 111 -9.46 -10.34 12.15
CA ASP A 111 -8.81 -11.46 12.84
C ASP A 111 -9.51 -12.80 12.54
N ARG A 112 -10.86 -12.83 12.56
CA ARG A 112 -11.62 -14.03 12.19
C ARG A 112 -11.44 -14.38 10.71
N ALA A 113 -11.52 -13.39 9.82
CA ALA A 113 -11.38 -13.62 8.38
C ALA A 113 -9.98 -14.08 8.01
N LYS A 114 -8.94 -13.56 8.65
CA LYS A 114 -7.55 -13.98 8.44
C LYS A 114 -7.35 -15.45 8.72
N ILE A 115 -7.93 -15.96 9.81
CA ILE A 115 -7.83 -17.37 10.18
C ILE A 115 -8.62 -18.26 9.22
N ILE A 116 -9.84 -17.84 8.85
CA ILE A 116 -10.77 -18.67 8.06
C ILE A 116 -10.39 -18.70 6.57
N PHE A 117 -9.91 -17.58 6.03
CA PHE A 117 -9.65 -17.40 4.60
C PHE A 117 -8.16 -17.26 4.28
N GLU A 118 -7.28 -17.50 5.26
CA GLU A 118 -5.82 -17.49 5.11
C GLU A 118 -5.29 -16.18 4.49
N ILE A 119 -5.82 -15.04 4.94
CA ILE A 119 -5.38 -13.71 4.47
C ILE A 119 -3.90 -13.51 4.83
N GLU A 120 -3.10 -13.02 3.86
CA GLU A 120 -1.68 -12.76 4.06
C GLU A 120 -1.44 -11.73 5.18
N GLU A 121 -0.30 -11.85 5.87
CA GLU A 121 0.04 -10.92 6.95
C GLU A 121 0.11 -9.47 6.44
N LYS A 122 0.63 -9.26 5.24
CA LYS A 122 0.75 -7.94 4.61
C LYS A 122 -0.62 -7.25 4.49
N ASP A 123 -1.62 -7.97 3.97
CA ASP A 123 -2.97 -7.46 3.77
C ASP A 123 -3.66 -7.23 5.11
N SER A 124 -3.50 -8.15 6.06
CA SER A 124 -4.02 -7.98 7.42
C SER A 124 -3.48 -6.72 8.09
N LEU A 125 -2.19 -6.40 7.90
CA LEU A 125 -1.57 -5.19 8.41
C LEU A 125 -2.11 -3.93 7.72
N VAL A 126 -2.29 -3.94 6.40
CA VAL A 126 -2.91 -2.84 5.65
C VAL A 126 -4.31 -2.55 6.20
N LEU A 127 -5.15 -3.58 6.35
CA LEU A 127 -6.51 -3.44 6.85
C LEU A 127 -6.52 -2.94 8.30
N LYS A 128 -5.64 -3.44 9.17
CA LYS A 128 -5.51 -2.92 10.54
C LYS A 128 -5.08 -1.46 10.58
N LYS A 129 -4.14 -1.05 9.71
CA LYS A 129 -3.75 0.36 9.54
C LYS A 129 -4.92 1.22 9.05
N MET A 130 -5.77 0.70 8.16
CA MET A 130 -6.97 1.40 7.71
C MET A 130 -7.93 1.69 8.88
N GLY A 131 -8.11 0.72 9.79
CA GLY A 131 -8.87 0.92 11.03
C GLY A 131 -8.26 1.99 11.95
N TYR A 132 -6.93 2.02 12.07
CA TYR A 132 -6.21 3.06 12.82
C TYR A 132 -6.38 4.46 12.19
N ILE A 133 -6.19 4.58 10.88
CA ILE A 133 -6.36 5.83 10.12
C ILE A 133 -7.79 6.34 10.26
N ARG A 134 -8.78 5.45 10.15
CA ARG A 134 -10.19 5.81 10.38
C ARG A 134 -10.41 6.42 11.76
N ASN A 135 -9.84 5.84 12.81
CA ASN A 135 -9.94 6.40 14.16
C ASN A 135 -9.20 7.75 14.28
N LYS A 136 -8.05 7.89 13.63
CA LYS A 136 -7.27 9.13 13.61
C LYS A 136 -8.06 10.27 12.93
N VAL A 137 -8.62 10.05 11.72
CA VAL A 137 -9.42 11.08 10.99
C VAL A 137 -10.72 11.45 11.72
N THR A 138 -11.32 10.53 12.48
CA THR A 138 -12.58 10.81 13.18
C THR A 138 -12.38 11.51 14.51
N HIS A 139 -11.32 11.20 15.26
CA HIS A 139 -11.16 11.64 16.65
C HIS A 139 -10.05 12.65 16.90
N PHE A 140 -8.91 12.53 16.21
CA PHE A 140 -7.73 13.36 16.50
C PHE A 140 -7.44 14.39 15.40
N GLY A 141 -7.81 14.07 14.16
CA GLY A 141 -7.37 14.80 12.97
C GLY A 141 -6.08 14.20 12.39
N ILE A 142 -5.75 14.62 11.18
CA ILE A 142 -4.55 14.22 10.45
C ILE A 142 -3.73 15.47 10.18
N GLU A 143 -2.41 15.40 10.40
CA GLU A 143 -1.51 16.49 10.09
C GLU A 143 -1.16 16.46 8.59
N LYS A 144 -1.55 17.52 7.88
CA LYS A 144 -1.52 17.58 6.41
C LYS A 144 -0.16 17.37 5.76
N ALA A 145 0.90 17.76 6.45
CA ALA A 145 2.25 17.73 5.88
C ALA A 145 2.94 16.36 5.97
N ILE A 146 2.51 15.48 6.88
CA ILE A 146 3.27 14.27 7.25
C ILE A 146 2.53 12.99 6.92
N ASP A 147 1.22 12.96 7.13
CA ASP A 147 0.45 11.71 7.14
C ASP A 147 -0.25 11.37 5.81
N PHE A 148 -0.29 12.29 4.83
CA PHE A 148 -1.17 12.13 3.67
C PHE A 148 -0.73 11.03 2.70
N HIS A 149 0.58 10.89 2.44
CA HIS A 149 1.08 9.79 1.59
C HIS A 149 0.72 8.43 2.21
N ASP A 150 0.89 8.27 3.53
CA ASP A 150 0.50 7.07 4.27
C ASP A 150 -1.01 6.80 4.18
N VAL A 151 -1.84 7.84 4.28
CA VAL A 151 -3.31 7.70 4.15
C VAL A 151 -3.68 7.24 2.75
N LEU A 152 -3.18 7.91 1.70
CA LEU A 152 -3.46 7.56 0.32
C LEU A 152 -3.06 6.13 0.02
N GLY A 153 -1.84 5.76 0.38
CA GLY A 153 -1.35 4.43 0.13
C GLY A 153 -2.16 3.36 0.84
N ILE A 154 -2.57 3.57 2.10
CA ILE A 154 -3.44 2.61 2.78
C ILE A 154 -4.83 2.55 2.16
N VAL A 155 -5.36 3.66 1.65
CA VAL A 155 -6.62 3.67 0.89
C VAL A 155 -6.48 2.86 -0.40
N ASN A 156 -5.47 3.13 -1.22
CA ASN A 156 -5.18 2.43 -2.48
C ASN A 156 -5.08 0.92 -2.24
N ARG A 157 -4.20 0.50 -1.33
CA ARG A 157 -3.98 -0.91 -1.00
C ARG A 157 -5.23 -1.60 -0.41
N THR A 158 -6.08 -0.85 0.29
CA THR A 158 -7.36 -1.38 0.77
C THR A 158 -8.34 -1.60 -0.38
N LEU A 159 -8.37 -0.72 -1.38
CA LEU A 159 -9.19 -0.89 -2.58
C LEU A 159 -8.69 -2.07 -3.44
N ASP A 160 -7.36 -2.19 -3.61
CA ASP A 160 -6.74 -3.36 -4.25
C ASP A 160 -7.17 -4.65 -3.57
N PHE A 161 -7.03 -4.71 -2.24
CA PHE A 161 -7.49 -5.86 -1.45
C PHE A 161 -8.97 -6.15 -1.68
N ILE A 162 -9.82 -5.13 -1.78
CA ILE A 162 -11.26 -5.33 -2.02
C ILE A 162 -11.50 -6.03 -3.36
N ILE A 163 -10.79 -5.61 -4.41
CA ILE A 163 -10.89 -6.24 -5.73
C ILE A 163 -10.31 -7.65 -5.69
N GLU A 164 -9.09 -7.83 -5.22
CA GLU A 164 -8.41 -9.13 -5.24
C GLU A 164 -9.08 -10.18 -4.33
N PHE A 165 -9.58 -9.76 -3.18
CA PHE A 165 -10.11 -10.68 -2.18
C PHE A 165 -11.63 -10.85 -2.26
N PHE A 166 -12.41 -9.76 -2.30
CA PHE A 166 -13.87 -9.85 -2.22
C PHE A 166 -14.54 -10.12 -3.56
N TYR A 167 -14.06 -9.51 -4.66
CA TYR A 167 -14.66 -9.70 -5.98
C TYR A 167 -14.76 -11.20 -6.34
N PRO A 168 -13.67 -12.00 -6.40
CA PRO A 168 -13.81 -13.42 -6.76
C PRO A 168 -14.68 -14.23 -5.80
N ARG A 169 -14.82 -13.82 -4.52
CA ARG A 169 -15.61 -14.52 -3.51
C ARG A 169 -17.11 -14.26 -3.59
N PHE A 170 -17.52 -13.16 -4.21
CA PHE A 170 -18.95 -12.86 -4.40
C PHE A 170 -19.51 -13.38 -5.72
N GLN A 171 -18.68 -13.95 -6.60
CA GLN A 171 -19.13 -14.63 -7.80
C GLN A 171 -20.00 -15.83 -7.45
N LYS A 172 -21.21 -15.86 -8.03
CA LYS A 172 -22.12 -17.00 -7.97
C LYS A 172 -22.32 -17.56 -9.36
N GLU A 173 -22.29 -18.89 -9.49
CA GLU A 173 -22.46 -19.55 -10.76
C GLU A 173 -23.80 -19.16 -11.41
N GLY A 174 -23.76 -18.76 -12.69
CA GLY A 174 -24.95 -18.39 -13.47
C GLY A 174 -25.63 -17.09 -13.05
N LYS A 175 -24.97 -16.21 -12.28
CA LYS A 175 -25.50 -14.90 -11.88
C LYS A 175 -24.52 -13.78 -12.21
N GLU A 176 -25.08 -12.61 -12.52
CA GLU A 176 -24.33 -11.35 -12.63
C GLU A 176 -23.59 -11.06 -11.32
N HIS A 177 -22.37 -10.56 -11.43
CA HIS A 177 -21.53 -10.35 -10.27
C HIS A 177 -21.96 -9.05 -9.55
N PRO A 178 -22.20 -9.09 -8.23
CA PRO A 178 -22.83 -7.97 -7.52
C PRO A 178 -21.97 -6.71 -7.46
N MET A 179 -20.67 -6.79 -7.77
CA MET A 179 -19.75 -5.65 -7.81
C MET A 179 -19.47 -5.10 -9.21
N ASP A 180 -20.01 -5.71 -10.29
CA ASP A 180 -19.65 -5.32 -11.67
C ASP A 180 -19.87 -3.84 -11.95
N TYR A 181 -20.94 -3.26 -11.39
CA TYR A 181 -21.26 -1.86 -11.55
C TYR A 181 -20.26 -0.89 -10.89
N LEU A 182 -19.41 -1.38 -9.97
CA LEU A 182 -18.37 -0.59 -9.29
C LEU A 182 -16.96 -0.94 -9.75
N TYR A 183 -16.76 -2.11 -10.38
CA TYR A 183 -15.44 -2.69 -10.61
C TYR A 183 -14.50 -1.73 -11.35
N GLU A 184 -14.91 -1.25 -12.51
CA GLU A 184 -14.14 -0.29 -13.31
C GLU A 184 -13.86 1.01 -12.53
N SER A 185 -14.87 1.54 -11.84
CA SER A 185 -14.69 2.77 -11.06
C SER A 185 -13.73 2.61 -9.88
N VAL A 186 -13.61 1.41 -9.31
CA VAL A 186 -12.61 1.12 -8.29
C VAL A 186 -11.22 1.07 -8.91
N LEU A 187 -11.06 0.40 -10.06
CA LEU A 187 -9.78 0.31 -10.77
C LEU A 187 -9.28 1.69 -11.24
N ASP A 188 -10.15 2.49 -11.86
CA ASP A 188 -9.81 3.86 -12.31
C ASP A 188 -9.28 4.72 -11.14
N VAL A 189 -9.90 4.58 -9.97
CA VAL A 189 -9.55 5.37 -8.79
C VAL A 189 -8.29 4.84 -8.10
N ILE A 190 -8.02 3.53 -8.18
CA ILE A 190 -6.73 2.96 -7.75
C ILE A 190 -5.60 3.52 -8.61
N GLU A 191 -5.75 3.49 -9.94
CA GLU A 191 -4.74 3.99 -10.89
C GLU A 191 -4.42 5.47 -10.61
N LEU A 192 -5.45 6.32 -10.57
CA LEU A 192 -5.29 7.73 -10.22
C LEU A 192 -4.69 7.92 -8.81
N GLY A 193 -5.12 7.09 -7.86
CA GLY A 193 -4.64 7.13 -6.49
C GLY A 193 -3.15 6.78 -6.37
N GLN A 194 -2.63 5.88 -7.20
CA GLN A 194 -1.22 5.48 -7.24
C GLN A 194 -0.35 6.61 -7.78
N GLU A 195 -0.77 7.27 -8.87
CA GLU A 195 -0.08 8.44 -9.42
C GLU A 195 0.04 9.56 -8.36
N VAL A 196 -1.08 9.89 -7.70
CA VAL A 196 -1.09 10.91 -6.66
C VAL A 196 -0.26 10.48 -5.44
N GLU A 197 -0.34 9.22 -5.01
CA GLU A 197 0.49 8.69 -3.92
C GLU A 197 1.98 8.89 -4.22
N GLU A 198 2.43 8.54 -5.43
CA GLU A 198 3.84 8.70 -5.82
C GLU A 198 4.29 10.16 -5.78
N ASP A 199 3.44 11.09 -6.22
CA ASP A 199 3.70 12.52 -6.17
C ASP A 199 3.77 13.08 -4.74
N ILE A 200 2.83 12.71 -3.88
CA ILE A 200 2.86 13.15 -2.46
C ILE A 200 4.06 12.51 -1.74
N TRP A 201 4.31 11.23 -1.97
CA TRP A 201 5.44 10.50 -1.39
C TRP A 201 6.78 11.13 -1.79
N GLY A 202 6.91 11.46 -3.08
CA GLY A 202 8.05 12.17 -3.64
C GLY A 202 8.28 13.54 -2.97
N ALA A 203 7.21 14.32 -2.85
CA ALA A 203 7.25 15.61 -2.17
C ALA A 203 7.60 15.50 -0.68
N TYR A 204 7.14 14.44 -0.01
CA TYR A 204 7.43 14.18 1.40
C TYR A 204 8.92 13.88 1.65
N PHE A 205 9.57 13.14 0.74
CA PHE A 205 11.00 12.82 0.80
C PHE A 205 11.87 13.73 -0.08
N ASN A 206 11.40 14.94 -0.41
CA ASN A 206 12.09 15.82 -1.35
C ASN A 206 13.52 16.19 -0.90
N VAL A 207 13.74 16.39 0.40
CA VAL A 207 15.05 16.70 0.97
C VAL A 207 16.01 15.50 0.82
N GLU A 208 15.51 14.27 1.00
CA GLU A 208 16.26 13.05 0.76
C GLU A 208 16.67 12.93 -0.72
N PHE A 209 15.75 13.19 -1.64
CA PHE A 209 16.04 13.17 -3.07
C PHE A 209 17.03 14.26 -3.48
N GLU A 210 16.88 15.49 -2.97
CA GLU A 210 17.84 16.56 -3.19
C GLU A 210 19.25 16.15 -2.73
N TYR A 211 19.36 15.56 -1.53
CA TYR A 211 20.64 15.06 -1.02
C TYR A 211 21.24 13.98 -1.92
N LEU A 212 20.46 12.96 -2.27
CA LEU A 212 20.89 11.86 -3.12
C LEU A 212 21.36 12.35 -4.49
N ASN A 213 20.58 13.21 -5.12
CA ASN A 213 20.86 13.75 -6.44
C ASN A 213 22.11 14.64 -6.44
N ASN A 214 22.34 15.40 -5.37
CA ASN A 214 23.57 16.17 -5.20
C ASN A 214 24.79 15.25 -5.09
N VAL A 215 24.69 14.14 -4.35
CA VAL A 215 25.77 13.13 -4.27
C VAL A 215 26.03 12.54 -5.65
N ILE A 216 25.02 12.07 -6.36
CA ILE A 216 25.15 11.42 -7.68
C ILE A 216 25.69 12.39 -8.74
N ARG A 217 25.13 13.60 -8.86
CA ARG A 217 25.61 14.62 -9.82
C ARG A 217 27.08 14.97 -9.57
N SER A 218 27.49 15.02 -8.31
CA SER A 218 28.87 15.35 -7.93
C SER A 218 29.90 14.25 -8.23
N LEU A 219 29.47 13.04 -8.62
CA LEU A 219 30.36 11.95 -9.05
C LEU A 219 31.11 12.34 -10.32
N GLY A 220 30.43 12.98 -11.27
CA GLY A 220 31.04 13.44 -12.52
C GLY A 220 32.12 14.50 -12.32
N ASP A 221 32.24 15.08 -11.13
CA ASP A 221 33.30 16.03 -10.77
C ASP A 221 34.38 15.42 -9.88
N ASP A 222 34.22 14.17 -9.47
CA ASP A 222 35.15 13.48 -8.58
C ASP A 222 36.40 13.01 -9.33
N SER A 223 37.58 13.43 -8.85
CA SER A 223 38.85 13.13 -9.52
C SER A 223 39.20 11.65 -9.45
N GLU A 224 38.96 10.98 -8.31
CA GLU A 224 39.25 9.55 -8.17
C GLU A 224 38.33 8.72 -9.08
N PHE A 225 37.06 9.12 -9.20
CA PHE A 225 36.13 8.46 -10.11
C PHE A 225 36.52 8.66 -11.57
N LYS A 226 36.87 9.89 -11.98
CA LYS A 226 37.35 10.18 -13.35
C LYS A 226 38.59 9.38 -13.71
N GLU A 227 39.59 9.35 -12.83
CA GLU A 227 40.81 8.56 -13.03
C GLU A 227 40.47 7.08 -13.21
N TYR A 228 39.59 6.52 -12.37
CA TYR A 228 39.13 5.14 -12.50
C TYR A 228 38.44 4.85 -13.84
N LEU A 229 37.53 5.74 -14.29
CA LEU A 229 36.82 5.59 -15.57
C LEU A 229 37.80 5.63 -16.75
N GLU A 230 38.77 6.55 -16.73
CA GLU A 230 39.81 6.66 -17.76
C GLU A 230 40.71 5.42 -17.81
N GLU A 231 41.17 4.93 -16.66
CA GLU A 231 42.00 3.72 -16.54
C GLU A 231 41.33 2.48 -17.15
N HIS A 232 40.01 2.38 -17.02
CA HIS A 232 39.23 1.23 -17.48
C HIS A 232 38.55 1.47 -18.84
N SER A 233 38.77 2.63 -19.48
CA SER A 233 38.12 3.02 -20.74
C SER A 233 36.59 2.94 -20.67
N ILE A 234 36.01 3.42 -19.57
CA ILE A 234 34.58 3.46 -19.31
C ILE A 234 34.06 4.87 -19.59
N GLU A 235 33.05 4.97 -20.43
CA GLU A 235 32.25 6.18 -20.61
C GLU A 235 31.14 6.20 -19.55
N TYR A 236 30.93 7.37 -18.94
CA TYR A 236 29.92 7.59 -17.90
C TYR A 236 28.91 8.63 -18.38
N ASP A 237 27.64 8.28 -18.31
CA ASP A 237 26.53 9.18 -18.54
C ASP A 237 25.49 9.07 -17.42
N LEU A 238 24.90 10.20 -17.06
CA LEU A 238 23.94 10.32 -15.97
C LEU A 238 22.67 10.97 -16.51
N GLU A 239 21.62 10.18 -16.60
CA GLU A 239 20.30 10.65 -16.90
C GLU A 239 19.56 10.94 -15.59
N ILE A 240 19.47 12.23 -15.27
CA ILE A 240 18.63 12.71 -14.18
C ILE A 240 17.82 13.89 -14.69
N GLY A 241 16.56 13.97 -14.27
CA GLY A 241 15.68 15.07 -14.62
C GLY A 241 16.25 16.43 -14.22
N LYS A 242 15.63 17.48 -14.76
CA LYS A 242 16.11 18.87 -14.63
C LYS A 242 15.94 19.41 -13.21
N HIS A 243 15.07 18.81 -12.41
CA HIS A 243 14.75 19.25 -11.06
C HIS A 243 15.75 18.68 -10.05
N ILE A 244 16.01 19.43 -8.98
CA ILE A 244 17.04 19.04 -8.01
C ILE A 244 16.59 17.84 -7.16
N ASP A 245 15.28 17.72 -6.98
CA ASP A 245 14.50 16.73 -6.23
C ASP A 245 13.92 15.63 -7.14
N GLU A 246 14.51 15.42 -8.32
CA GLU A 246 14.11 14.34 -9.21
C GLU A 246 14.15 12.98 -8.49
N ARG A 247 13.10 12.18 -8.66
CA ARG A 247 12.91 10.93 -7.90
C ARG A 247 13.53 9.72 -8.60
N LEU A 248 13.84 9.87 -9.88
CA LEU A 248 14.35 8.84 -10.76
C LEU A 248 15.64 9.32 -11.43
N PHE A 249 16.61 8.44 -11.51
CA PHE A 249 17.84 8.63 -12.24
C PHE A 249 18.30 7.31 -12.85
N GLN A 250 19.12 7.40 -13.88
CA GLN A 250 19.79 6.29 -14.52
C GLN A 250 21.27 6.63 -14.70
N ILE A 251 22.13 5.69 -14.31
CA ILE A 251 23.57 5.75 -14.48
C ILE A 251 23.93 4.76 -15.60
N ASN A 252 24.50 5.29 -16.67
CA ASN A 252 24.94 4.53 -17.83
C ASN A 252 26.46 4.44 -17.81
N LEU A 253 26.98 3.23 -17.89
CA LEU A 253 28.41 2.94 -17.96
C LEU A 253 28.68 2.11 -19.20
N SER A 254 29.41 2.64 -20.16
CA SER A 254 29.70 1.94 -21.41
C SER A 254 31.19 1.71 -21.60
N THR A 255 31.54 0.49 -21.97
CA THR A 255 32.85 0.15 -22.54
C THR A 255 32.70 -0.08 -24.04
N LYS A 256 33.78 -0.46 -24.73
CA LYS A 256 33.70 -0.84 -26.15
C LYS A 256 32.88 -2.10 -26.41
N GLU A 257 32.69 -2.95 -25.40
CA GLU A 257 32.12 -4.29 -25.56
C GLU A 257 30.80 -4.47 -24.82
N ASP A 258 30.60 -3.74 -23.71
CA ASP A 258 29.43 -3.87 -22.84
C ASP A 258 28.89 -2.52 -22.38
N ILE A 259 27.59 -2.52 -22.06
CA ILE A 259 26.89 -1.41 -21.41
C ILE A 259 26.33 -1.95 -20.10
N VAL A 260 26.51 -1.19 -19.02
CA VAL A 260 25.92 -1.43 -17.71
C VAL A 260 25.05 -0.24 -17.36
N GLU A 261 23.74 -0.48 -17.28
CA GLU A 261 22.76 0.51 -16.84
C GLU A 261 22.33 0.20 -15.41
N ILE A 262 22.36 1.20 -14.54
CA ILE A 262 21.78 1.16 -13.20
C ILE A 262 20.66 2.20 -13.15
N TYR A 263 19.42 1.76 -12.97
CA TYR A 263 18.26 2.64 -12.85
C TYR A 263 17.67 2.57 -11.46
N SER A 264 17.12 3.69 -11.01
CA SER A 264 16.35 3.77 -9.78
C SER A 264 14.86 3.59 -10.07
N TYR A 265 14.13 2.90 -9.19
CA TYR A 265 12.68 2.94 -9.16
C TYR A 265 12.18 3.02 -7.71
N ASN A 266 10.99 3.57 -7.51
CA ASN A 266 10.44 3.87 -6.20
C ASN A 266 9.36 2.87 -5.80
N LEU A 267 9.30 2.57 -4.50
CA LEU A 267 8.26 1.74 -3.89
C LEU A 267 7.66 2.52 -2.70
N PRO A 268 6.70 3.43 -2.97
CA PRO A 268 6.07 4.27 -1.94
C PRO A 268 5.47 3.47 -0.78
N GLU A 269 4.88 2.29 -1.06
CA GLU A 269 4.25 1.41 -0.06
C GLU A 269 5.15 1.11 1.15
N ILE A 270 6.44 0.97 0.89
CA ILE A 270 7.46 0.58 1.87
C ILE A 270 8.56 1.64 2.02
N ASN A 271 8.34 2.84 1.46
CA ASN A 271 9.24 3.98 1.52
C ASN A 271 10.67 3.67 1.03
N LEU A 272 10.79 2.94 -0.09
CA LEU A 272 12.08 2.57 -0.65
C LEU A 272 12.34 3.20 -2.02
N THR A 273 13.60 3.47 -2.30
CA THR A 273 14.13 3.51 -3.67
C THR A 273 15.03 2.31 -3.86
N VAL A 274 14.81 1.58 -4.95
CA VAL A 274 15.62 0.41 -5.33
C VAL A 274 16.46 0.78 -6.54
N LEU A 275 17.74 0.44 -6.48
CA LEU A 275 18.65 0.54 -7.62
C LEU A 275 18.83 -0.85 -8.20
N SER A 276 18.54 -1.01 -9.48
CA SER A 276 18.68 -2.28 -10.20
C SER A 276 19.45 -2.10 -11.49
N ASN A 277 20.12 -3.17 -11.92
CA ASN A 277 20.78 -3.21 -13.22
C ASN A 277 19.83 -3.67 -14.34
N GLN A 278 20.28 -3.59 -15.59
CA GLN A 278 19.56 -4.08 -16.79
C GLN A 278 19.11 -5.55 -16.77
N LEU A 279 19.62 -6.36 -15.83
CA LEU A 279 19.20 -7.76 -15.64
C LEU A 279 18.13 -7.89 -14.55
N ASN A 280 17.51 -6.79 -14.13
CA ASN A 280 16.58 -6.75 -12.99
C ASN A 280 17.24 -7.26 -11.69
N GLU A 281 18.56 -7.12 -11.52
CA GLU A 281 19.22 -7.48 -10.27
C GLU A 281 19.33 -6.26 -9.37
N ILE A 282 18.90 -6.39 -8.13
CA ILE A 282 18.99 -5.34 -7.12
C ILE A 282 20.47 -5.16 -6.76
N VAL A 283 20.93 -3.93 -6.96
CA VAL A 283 22.28 -3.48 -6.67
C VAL A 283 22.33 -2.84 -5.29
N ALA A 284 21.37 -1.95 -5.01
CA ALA A 284 21.29 -1.27 -3.73
C ALA A 284 19.86 -0.87 -3.38
N ILE A 285 19.61 -0.63 -2.09
CA ILE A 285 18.32 -0.19 -1.56
C ILE A 285 18.54 1.02 -0.66
N ILE A 286 17.69 2.03 -0.83
CA ILE A 286 17.61 3.22 0.02
C ILE A 286 16.29 3.15 0.79
N ASP A 287 16.36 3.19 2.11
CA ASP A 287 15.20 3.21 3.00
C ASP A 287 14.97 4.64 3.50
N HIS A 288 13.99 5.31 2.89
CA HIS A 288 13.69 6.71 3.17
C HIS A 288 13.09 6.90 4.55
N ALA A 289 12.22 6.00 4.99
CA ALA A 289 11.64 6.05 6.33
C ALA A 289 12.72 5.97 7.42
N GLN A 290 13.70 5.07 7.25
CA GLN A 290 14.84 4.99 8.16
C GLN A 290 15.71 6.25 8.07
N ASN A 291 15.99 6.73 6.86
CA ASN A 291 16.84 7.90 6.62
C ASN A 291 16.22 9.22 7.10
N ALA A 292 14.90 9.32 7.20
CA ALA A 292 14.20 10.46 7.80
C ALA A 292 14.40 10.53 9.32
N THR A 293 14.71 9.41 9.99
CA THR A 293 14.89 9.36 11.46
C THR A 293 16.32 9.54 11.94
N ILE A 294 17.31 9.38 11.06
CA ILE A 294 18.74 9.42 11.42
C ILE A 294 19.30 10.82 11.17
N ASP A 295 19.62 11.52 12.25
CA ASP A 295 19.91 12.96 12.26
C ASP A 295 21.20 13.37 11.52
N GLN A 296 22.05 12.43 11.06
CA GLN A 296 23.37 12.79 10.48
C GLN A 296 23.92 11.89 9.37
N ARG A 297 23.36 10.70 9.11
CA ARG A 297 23.86 9.79 8.06
C ARG A 297 22.70 9.15 7.33
N LYS A 298 22.53 9.54 6.06
CA LYS A 298 21.64 8.85 5.14
C LYS A 298 22.33 7.55 4.73
N LEU A 299 21.63 6.42 4.80
CA LEU A 299 22.16 5.08 4.61
C LEU A 299 21.68 4.48 3.29
N ILE A 300 22.55 3.65 2.70
CA ILE A 300 22.26 2.82 1.53
C ILE A 300 22.71 1.38 1.81
N TYR A 301 21.92 0.43 1.37
CA TYR A 301 22.15 -1.00 1.56
C TYR A 301 22.64 -1.59 0.25
N VAL A 302 23.93 -1.87 0.16
CA VAL A 302 24.56 -2.45 -1.04
C VAL A 302 24.45 -3.97 -0.96
N LEU A 303 23.81 -4.61 -1.93
CA LEU A 303 23.65 -6.06 -1.90
C LEU A 303 24.96 -6.76 -2.23
N THR A 304 25.35 -7.71 -1.39
CA THR A 304 26.54 -8.57 -1.64
C THR A 304 26.19 -9.83 -2.42
N LYS A 305 24.90 -10.15 -2.51
CA LYS A 305 24.37 -11.27 -3.27
C LYS A 305 23.31 -10.73 -4.22
N LYS A 306 23.47 -11.02 -5.50
CA LYS A 306 22.51 -10.67 -6.55
C LYS A 306 21.15 -11.28 -6.20
N GLU A 307 20.14 -10.44 -6.14
CA GLU A 307 18.74 -10.79 -5.92
C GLU A 307 17.92 -10.08 -6.99
N SER A 308 16.87 -10.72 -7.53
CA SER A 308 16.04 -10.09 -8.55
C SER A 308 15.13 -9.02 -7.93
N SER A 309 14.89 -7.92 -8.65
CA SER A 309 13.89 -6.89 -8.34
C SER A 309 12.48 -7.47 -8.28
N ASP A 310 12.25 -8.59 -8.97
CA ASP A 310 10.96 -9.28 -9.00
C ASP A 310 10.75 -10.17 -7.75
N ASN A 311 11.79 -10.33 -6.91
CA ASN A 311 11.69 -11.06 -5.64
C ASN A 311 11.01 -10.20 -4.57
N LEU A 312 9.69 -10.04 -4.67
CA LEU A 312 8.87 -9.25 -3.75
C LEU A 312 9.06 -9.70 -2.28
N ASP A 313 9.18 -11.00 -2.04
CA ASP A 313 9.45 -11.58 -0.73
C ASP A 313 10.76 -11.07 -0.09
N PHE A 314 11.77 -10.77 -0.91
CA PHE A 314 13.02 -10.20 -0.44
C PHE A 314 12.87 -8.74 -0.06
N ILE A 315 12.19 -7.96 -0.90
CA ILE A 315 11.98 -6.52 -0.73
C ILE A 315 11.01 -6.26 0.44
N TYR A 316 9.78 -6.75 0.35
CA TYR A 316 8.72 -6.54 1.36
C TYR A 316 9.02 -7.25 2.67
N GLY A 317 9.74 -8.38 2.64
CA GLY A 317 10.22 -9.05 3.84
C GLY A 317 11.40 -8.36 4.53
N ALA A 318 11.87 -7.23 3.98
CA ALA A 318 13.06 -6.50 4.41
C ALA A 318 14.28 -7.42 4.63
N LYS A 319 14.40 -8.47 3.80
CA LYS A 319 15.44 -9.49 3.99
C LYS A 319 16.83 -8.90 3.83
N TRP A 320 16.96 -7.85 3.01
CA TRP A 320 18.17 -7.06 2.85
C TRP A 320 18.70 -6.44 4.16
N LYS A 321 17.88 -6.23 5.20
CA LYS A 321 18.34 -5.77 6.53
C LYS A 321 19.01 -6.87 7.37
N LYS A 322 18.90 -8.14 6.99
CA LYS A 322 19.41 -9.28 7.79
C LYS A 322 20.87 -9.55 7.44
N GLY A 323 21.70 -9.71 8.47
CA GLY A 323 23.16 -9.45 8.47
C GLY A 323 24.10 -10.30 7.61
N ASN A 324 23.67 -10.83 6.46
CA ASN A 324 24.55 -11.47 5.47
C ASN A 324 24.19 -11.12 4.00
N SER A 325 23.10 -10.40 3.73
CA SER A 325 22.64 -10.10 2.36
C SER A 325 23.10 -8.75 1.82
N SER A 326 23.48 -7.82 2.69
CA SER A 326 23.88 -6.47 2.29
C SER A 326 24.95 -5.90 3.22
N ILE A 327 25.69 -4.93 2.69
CA ILE A 327 26.59 -4.05 3.44
C ILE A 327 25.89 -2.70 3.59
N VAL A 328 25.79 -2.21 4.82
CA VAL A 328 25.23 -0.89 5.11
C VAL A 328 26.31 0.17 4.93
N LYS A 329 26.06 1.16 4.09
CA LYS A 329 26.95 2.28 3.80
C LYS A 329 26.26 3.61 4.01
N THR A 330 27.04 4.67 4.11
CA THR A 330 26.52 6.04 4.08
C THR A 330 26.32 6.44 2.62
N ILE A 331 25.27 7.20 2.31
CA ILE A 331 25.08 7.79 0.99
C ILE A 331 26.11 8.91 0.85
N ASP A 332 27.24 8.58 0.25
CA ASP A 332 28.34 9.48 -0.07
C ASP A 332 29.00 9.04 -1.38
N LYS A 333 29.85 9.89 -1.94
CA LYS A 333 30.53 9.57 -3.21
C LYS A 333 31.29 8.24 -3.16
N PRO A 334 32.14 7.95 -2.15
CA PRO A 334 32.88 6.69 -2.09
C PRO A 334 31.97 5.45 -2.15
N SER A 335 30.83 5.50 -1.47
CA SER A 335 29.89 4.38 -1.46
C SER A 335 29.17 4.20 -2.80
N ILE A 336 28.78 5.29 -3.47
CA ILE A 336 28.18 5.18 -4.81
C ILE A 336 29.20 4.72 -5.85
N ILE A 337 30.45 5.19 -5.78
CA ILE A 337 31.54 4.73 -6.66
C ILE A 337 31.77 3.23 -6.46
N GLU A 338 31.78 2.74 -5.23
CA GLU A 338 31.95 1.31 -4.98
C GLU A 338 30.76 0.47 -5.51
N ILE A 339 29.52 0.97 -5.37
CA ILE A 339 28.35 0.35 -5.99
C ILE A 339 28.56 0.20 -7.50
N ILE A 340 29.00 1.25 -8.17
CA ILE A 340 29.31 1.24 -9.61
C ILE A 340 30.41 0.20 -9.91
N ARG A 341 31.52 0.22 -9.16
CA ARG A 341 32.66 -0.70 -9.33
C ARG A 341 32.28 -2.18 -9.14
N LEU A 342 31.27 -2.49 -8.33
CA LEU A 342 30.81 -3.86 -8.10
C LEU A 342 29.91 -4.41 -9.22
N ASN A 343 29.45 -3.55 -10.14
CA ASN A 343 28.52 -3.93 -11.21
C ASN A 343 29.11 -3.77 -12.62
N LEU A 344 30.31 -3.20 -12.72
CA LEU A 344 31.22 -3.32 -13.85
C LEU A 344 31.95 -4.67 -13.78
#